data_AF-A0AAV9E765-F1
#
_entry.id   AF-A0AAV9E765-F1
#
_cell.length_a   1.000
_cell.length_b   1.000
_cell.length_c   1.000
_cell.angle_alpha   90.00
_cell.angle_beta   90.00
_cell.angle_gamma   90.00
#
_symmetry.space_group_name_H-M   'P 1'
#
loop_
_entity.id
_entity.type
_entity.pdbx_description
1 polymer ?
#
loop_
_entity_poly.entity_id
_entity_poly.type
_entity_poly.pdbx_seq_one_letter_code
_entity_poly.pdbx_strand_id
1 'polypeptide(L)'
;MHKPQIGDAVGRLRIFGNGDLEITCECTPGCQEDKLTPAAFEKHSERETARKWKSNVWVIVKGEKVPLLKTALLKYYNQALKNGNGSHKSHNGKTCHRDEFLRCTKCNKVRRFRLRTKEECHIYHDASLDRNWKCSDLKLERVTCDDDGERASRKVYRGCSRSPSCGGCTSCVCFGCDFCRFSDCSCQTCVDFTSNSSSA
;
A
#
# COMPACT_ATOMS: atom_id res chain seq x y z
N MET A 1 3.07 13.51 -19.84
CA MET A 1 2.35 14.31 -18.83
C MET A 1 0.91 14.48 -19.28
N HIS A 2 -0.08 13.97 -18.53
CA HIS A 2 -1.49 14.32 -18.77
C HIS A 2 -1.72 15.78 -18.34
N LYS A 3 -2.25 16.60 -19.26
CA LYS A 3 -2.62 17.98 -18.96
C LYS A 3 -4.01 18.01 -18.31
N PRO A 4 -4.22 18.80 -17.23
CA PRO A 4 -5.56 19.07 -16.72
C PRO A 4 -6.46 19.60 -17.83
N GLN A 5 -7.71 19.14 -17.88
CA GLN A 5 -8.69 19.65 -18.84
C GLN A 5 -9.40 20.88 -18.25
N ILE A 6 -9.92 21.74 -19.11
CA ILE A 6 -10.75 22.88 -18.71
C ILE A 6 -11.93 22.34 -17.88
N GLY A 7 -12.06 22.82 -16.62
CA GLY A 7 -13.08 22.36 -15.67
C GLY A 7 -12.65 21.26 -14.70
N ASP A 8 -11.40 20.79 -14.73
CA ASP A 8 -10.84 19.95 -13.65
C ASP A 8 -10.30 20.83 -12.51
N ALA A 9 -10.79 20.62 -11.28
CA ALA A 9 -10.13 21.13 -10.08
C ALA A 9 -8.86 20.30 -9.81
N VAL A 10 -7.76 20.99 -9.54
CA VAL A 10 -6.47 20.36 -9.22
C VAL A 10 -6.09 20.64 -7.77
N GLY A 11 -5.30 19.74 -7.19
CA GLY A 11 -4.81 19.88 -5.84
C GLY A 11 -3.70 18.87 -5.54
N ARG A 12 -2.99 19.09 -4.43
CA ARG A 12 -1.96 18.17 -3.94
C ARG A 12 -2.55 17.25 -2.88
N LEU A 13 -2.47 15.94 -3.12
CA LEU A 13 -2.91 14.92 -2.16
C LEU A 13 -1.77 14.58 -1.19
N ARG A 14 -2.03 14.76 0.11
CA ARG A 14 -1.22 14.26 1.22
C ARG A 14 -1.89 13.03 1.85
N ILE A 15 -1.06 12.09 2.29
CA ILE A 15 -1.48 10.84 2.92
C ILE A 15 -0.77 10.74 4.26
N PHE A 16 -1.53 10.62 5.33
CA PHE A 16 -0.98 10.53 6.68
C PHE A 16 -0.71 9.08 7.09
N GLY A 17 0.16 8.90 8.08
CA GLY A 17 0.52 7.57 8.59
C GLY A 17 -0.60 6.79 9.23
N ASN A 18 -1.62 7.49 9.75
CA ASN A 18 -2.85 6.89 10.27
C ASN A 18 -3.82 6.49 9.14
N GLY A 19 -3.53 6.90 7.90
CA GLY A 19 -4.28 6.64 6.69
C GLY A 19 -5.22 7.76 6.24
N ASP A 20 -5.28 8.87 6.96
CA ASP A 20 -6.06 10.02 6.55
C ASP A 20 -5.55 10.61 5.23
N LEU A 21 -6.46 11.24 4.51
CA LEU A 21 -6.20 11.89 3.23
C LEU A 21 -6.55 13.36 3.35
N GLU A 22 -5.64 14.23 2.93
CA GLU A 22 -5.83 15.68 2.86
C GLU A 22 -5.48 16.16 1.45
N ILE A 23 -6.28 17.07 0.93
CA ILE A 23 -6.06 17.69 -0.36
C ILE A 23 -5.89 19.19 -0.13
N THR A 24 -4.73 19.70 -0.53
CA THR A 24 -4.51 21.13 -0.68
C THR A 24 -5.02 21.57 -2.04
N CYS A 25 -6.04 22.43 -2.04
CA CYS A 25 -6.70 22.85 -3.27
C CYS A 25 -5.85 23.87 -4.03
N GLU A 26 -5.73 23.68 -5.34
CA GLU A 26 -4.99 24.57 -6.24
C GLU A 26 -5.82 24.89 -7.49
N CYS A 27 -7.15 24.83 -7.36
CA CYS A 27 -8.08 24.99 -8.47
C CYS A 27 -7.98 26.39 -9.13
N THR A 28 -7.67 27.42 -8.35
CA THR A 28 -7.48 28.80 -8.81
C THR A 28 -6.41 29.51 -7.98
N PRO A 29 -5.66 30.47 -8.56
CA PRO A 29 -4.83 31.38 -7.79
C PRO A 29 -5.67 32.12 -6.73
N GLY A 30 -5.31 31.97 -5.46
CA GLY A 30 -6.01 32.63 -4.35
C GLY A 30 -7.16 31.83 -3.73
N CYS A 31 -7.35 30.56 -4.11
CA CYS A 31 -8.26 29.66 -3.40
C CYS A 31 -7.91 29.61 -1.91
N GLN A 32 -8.89 29.90 -1.05
CA GLN A 32 -8.72 29.98 0.40
C GLN A 32 -8.92 28.62 1.10
N GLU A 33 -9.35 27.59 0.35
CA GLU A 33 -9.57 26.25 0.89
C GLU A 33 -8.24 25.49 0.94
N ASP A 34 -7.59 25.52 2.10
CA ASP A 34 -6.23 24.95 2.27
C ASP A 34 -6.23 23.44 2.56
N LYS A 35 -7.09 22.96 3.46
CA LYS A 35 -7.04 21.58 3.95
C LYS A 35 -8.39 20.89 3.83
N LEU A 36 -8.59 20.22 2.70
CA LEU A 36 -9.85 19.54 2.40
C LEU A 36 -9.72 18.02 2.54
N THR A 37 -10.74 17.38 3.11
CA THR A 37 -10.92 15.94 2.90
C THR A 37 -11.24 15.68 1.42
N PRO A 38 -10.99 14.48 0.87
CA PRO A 38 -11.36 14.16 -0.52
C PRO A 38 -12.84 14.40 -0.86
N ALA A 39 -13.74 14.19 0.11
CA ALA A 39 -15.16 14.49 -0.06
C ALA A 39 -15.45 16.00 -0.09
N ALA A 40 -14.77 16.78 0.76
CA ALA A 40 -14.88 18.24 0.76
C ALA A 40 -14.29 18.84 -0.52
N PHE A 41 -13.19 18.28 -1.03
CA PHE A 41 -12.61 18.66 -2.32
C PHE A 41 -13.56 18.36 -3.50
N GLU A 42 -14.19 17.18 -3.52
CA GLU A 42 -15.22 16.87 -4.54
C GLU A 42 -16.34 17.93 -4.52
N LYS A 43 -16.85 18.27 -3.33
CA LYS A 43 -17.89 19.29 -3.17
C LYS A 43 -17.42 20.68 -3.61
N HIS A 44 -16.20 21.06 -3.25
CA HIS A 44 -15.58 22.33 -3.64
C HIS A 44 -15.38 22.43 -5.16
N SER A 45 -15.16 21.31 -5.85
CA SER A 45 -15.00 21.28 -7.31
C SER A 45 -16.30 21.47 -8.11
N GLU A 46 -17.40 21.85 -7.46
CA GLU A 46 -18.76 22.03 -8.02
C GLU A 46 -19.32 20.79 -8.73
N ARG A 47 -18.68 19.62 -8.54
CA ARG A 47 -19.13 18.32 -9.05
C ARG A 47 -19.89 17.57 -7.96
N GLU A 48 -20.98 18.15 -7.47
CA GLU A 48 -21.82 17.47 -6.48
C GLU A 48 -22.60 16.33 -7.15
N THR A 49 -21.98 15.16 -7.20
CA THR A 49 -22.64 13.89 -7.53
C THR A 49 -22.63 13.00 -6.29
N ALA A 50 -23.70 12.24 -6.08
CA ALA A 50 -23.99 11.49 -4.85
C ALA A 50 -22.76 10.76 -4.24
N ARG A 51 -22.04 11.40 -3.30
CA ARG A 51 -21.00 10.84 -2.41
C ARG A 51 -20.02 9.86 -3.09
N LYS A 52 -19.61 10.14 -4.33
CA LYS A 52 -18.80 9.25 -5.18
C LYS A 52 -17.34 9.68 -5.29
N TRP A 53 -16.85 10.55 -4.41
CA TRP A 53 -15.46 11.05 -4.42
C TRP A 53 -14.39 9.98 -4.61
N LYS A 54 -14.58 8.76 -4.10
CA LYS A 54 -13.62 7.65 -4.30
C LYS A 54 -13.37 7.35 -5.79
N SER A 55 -14.40 7.49 -6.63
CA SER A 55 -14.32 7.29 -8.08
C SER A 55 -14.03 8.58 -8.84
N ASN A 56 -14.45 9.73 -8.31
CA ASN A 56 -14.40 11.03 -8.96
C ASN A 56 -13.13 11.83 -8.64
N VAL A 57 -12.44 11.51 -7.55
CA VAL A 57 -11.10 12.03 -7.28
C VAL A 57 -10.10 11.12 -7.96
N TRP A 58 -9.26 11.69 -8.81
CA TRP A 58 -8.20 10.99 -9.53
C TRP A 58 -6.83 11.43 -9.04
N VAL A 59 -5.87 10.51 -9.05
CA VAL A 59 -4.47 10.80 -8.79
C VAL A 59 -3.63 10.50 -10.03
N ILE A 60 -2.54 11.25 -10.22
CA ILE A 60 -1.61 11.03 -11.32
C ILE A 60 -0.50 10.11 -10.81
N VAL A 61 -0.51 8.84 -11.25
CA VAL A 61 0.53 7.86 -10.91
C VAL A 61 1.35 7.60 -12.16
N LYS A 62 2.64 7.92 -12.13
CA LYS A 62 3.55 7.78 -13.30
C LYS A 62 3.02 8.44 -14.58
N GLY A 63 2.28 9.53 -14.44
CA GLY A 63 1.70 10.28 -15.56
C GLY A 63 0.31 9.80 -16.02
N GLU A 64 -0.23 8.72 -15.44
CA GLU A 64 -1.57 8.20 -15.73
C GLU A 64 -2.60 8.69 -14.71
N LYS A 65 -3.78 9.10 -15.17
CA LYS A 65 -4.91 9.51 -14.31
C LYS A 65 -5.66 8.27 -13.83
N VAL A 66 -5.54 7.94 -12.54
CA VAL A 66 -6.15 6.73 -11.93
C VAL A 66 -7.16 7.15 -10.86
N PRO A 67 -8.41 6.63 -10.88
CA PRO A 67 -9.37 6.90 -9.82
C PRO A 67 -8.82 6.45 -8.47
N LEU A 68 -9.01 7.26 -7.42
CA LEU A 68 -8.46 6.99 -6.09
C LEU A 68 -8.93 5.63 -5.54
N LEU A 69 -10.16 5.19 -5.85
CA LEU A 69 -10.71 3.86 -5.57
C LEU A 69 -9.89 2.71 -6.15
N LYS A 70 -9.25 2.91 -7.31
CA LYS A 70 -8.42 1.91 -7.97
C LYS A 70 -6.98 1.94 -7.47
N THR A 71 -6.61 2.91 -6.63
CA THR A 71 -5.27 3.00 -6.05
C THR A 71 -5.19 2.22 -4.74
N ALA A 72 -3.97 1.88 -4.34
CA ALA A 72 -3.71 1.35 -3.01
C ALA A 72 -3.86 2.41 -1.89
N LEU A 73 -3.94 3.70 -2.22
CA LEU A 73 -3.98 4.81 -1.25
C LEU A 73 -5.27 4.77 -0.43
N LEU A 74 -6.40 4.42 -1.05
CA LEU A 74 -7.69 4.32 -0.35
C LEU A 74 -7.72 3.18 0.69
N LYS A 75 -6.78 2.24 0.64
CA LYS A 75 -6.68 1.18 1.65
C LYS A 75 -6.36 1.76 3.02
N TYR A 76 -5.44 2.72 3.05
CA TYR A 76 -5.01 3.42 4.26
C TYR A 76 -6.18 4.20 4.85
N TYR A 77 -6.88 4.97 4.02
CA TYR A 77 -8.07 5.72 4.42
C TYR A 77 -9.20 4.84 4.99
N ASN A 78 -9.52 3.72 4.32
CA ASN A 78 -10.55 2.83 4.84
C ASN A 78 -10.11 2.09 6.13
N GLN A 79 -8.81 1.98 6.41
CA GLN A 79 -8.30 1.42 7.66
C GLN A 79 -8.39 2.45 8.79
N ALA A 80 -8.07 3.72 8.53
CA ALA A 80 -8.26 4.84 9.45
C ALA A 80 -9.72 4.94 9.95
N LEU A 81 -10.68 4.90 9.01
CA LEU A 81 -12.12 4.93 9.33
C LEU A 81 -12.58 3.77 10.22
N LYS A 82 -11.95 2.59 10.12
CA LYS A 82 -12.27 1.43 10.95
C LYS A 82 -11.67 1.50 12.35
N ASN A 83 -10.62 2.29 12.54
CA ASN A 83 -10.00 2.49 13.84
C ASN A 83 -10.72 3.57 14.67
N GLY A 84 -11.44 4.49 14.04
CA GLY A 84 -12.25 5.54 14.72
C GLY A 84 -13.61 5.07 15.24
N ASN A 85 -14.21 4.07 14.60
CA ASN A 85 -15.46 3.45 15.07
C ASN A 85 -15.15 2.12 15.77
N GLY A 86 -15.10 2.17 17.11
CA GLY A 86 -14.96 0.97 17.95
C GLY A 86 -15.97 -0.11 17.56
N SER A 87 -15.52 -1.37 17.58
CA SER A 87 -16.30 -2.58 17.29
C SER A 87 -16.69 -2.79 15.82
N HIS A 88 -15.86 -3.55 15.10
CA HIS A 88 -16.25 -4.83 14.50
C HIS A 88 -15.01 -5.46 13.85
N LYS A 89 -14.32 -6.34 14.59
CA LYS A 89 -13.38 -7.31 14.01
C LYS A 89 -14.21 -8.31 13.19
N SER A 90 -14.58 -7.96 11.95
CA SER A 90 -15.07 -8.98 11.04
C SER A 90 -13.90 -9.88 10.68
N HIS A 91 -14.08 -11.19 10.86
CA HIS A 91 -13.08 -12.21 10.54
C HIS A 91 -12.61 -12.19 9.06
N ASN A 92 -13.26 -11.38 8.20
CA ASN A 92 -12.96 -11.20 6.78
C ASN A 92 -12.22 -9.88 6.45
N GLY A 93 -11.82 -9.09 7.45
CA GLY A 93 -11.22 -7.76 7.28
C GLY A 93 -9.69 -7.70 7.41
N LYS A 94 -8.99 -8.84 7.55
CA LYS A 94 -7.52 -8.86 7.67
C LYS A 94 -6.88 -8.34 6.38
N THR A 95 -5.98 -7.36 6.51
CA THR A 95 -5.06 -6.97 5.45
C THR A 95 -4.35 -8.23 4.94
N CYS A 96 -4.59 -8.55 3.67
CA CYS A 96 -3.93 -9.67 3.02
C CYS A 96 -2.71 -9.08 2.31
N HIS A 97 -1.50 -9.43 2.75
CA HIS A 97 -0.32 -9.21 1.94
C HIS A 97 -0.18 -10.35 0.96
N ARG A 98 0.28 -10.04 -0.25
CA ARG A 98 0.64 -11.09 -1.19
C ARG A 98 1.85 -11.83 -0.67
N ASP A 99 1.93 -13.09 -1.04
CA ASP A 99 3.15 -13.83 -0.83
C ASP A 99 4.27 -13.19 -1.65
N GLU A 100 5.43 -13.04 -1.04
CA GLU A 100 6.63 -12.60 -1.72
C GLU A 100 7.64 -13.72 -1.84
N PHE A 101 8.62 -13.52 -2.73
CA PHE A 101 9.58 -14.54 -3.07
C PHE A 101 10.98 -13.96 -3.07
N LEU A 102 11.92 -14.66 -2.44
CA LEU A 102 13.34 -14.35 -2.53
C LEU A 102 14.11 -15.53 -3.11
N ARG A 103 15.21 -15.20 -3.80
CA ARG A 103 16.12 -16.19 -4.37
C ARG A 103 17.31 -16.33 -3.42
N CYS A 104 17.60 -17.57 -3.04
CA CYS A 104 18.82 -17.88 -2.31
C CYS A 104 20.04 -17.63 -3.20
N THR A 105 21.00 -16.83 -2.74
CA THR A 105 22.23 -16.55 -3.48
C THR A 105 23.14 -17.77 -3.65
N LYS A 106 23.06 -18.74 -2.73
CA LYS A 106 23.88 -19.95 -2.75
C LYS A 106 23.38 -21.02 -3.73
N CYS A 107 22.09 -21.32 -3.73
CA CYS A 107 21.53 -22.44 -4.52
C CYS A 107 20.55 -22.00 -5.61
N ASN A 108 20.27 -20.71 -5.75
CA ASN A 108 19.33 -20.14 -6.72
C ASN A 108 17.87 -20.59 -6.60
N LYS A 109 17.53 -21.44 -5.63
CA LYS A 109 16.15 -21.83 -5.33
C LYS A 109 15.37 -20.63 -4.78
N VAL A 110 14.10 -20.57 -5.13
CA VAL A 110 13.18 -19.51 -4.70
C VAL A 110 12.44 -19.97 -3.46
N ARG A 111 12.36 -19.11 -2.44
CA ARG A 111 11.63 -19.33 -1.18
C ARG A 111 10.49 -18.34 -1.04
N ARG A 112 9.37 -18.80 -0.48
CA ARG A 112 8.10 -18.06 -0.37
C ARG A 112 7.95 -17.49 1.05
N PHE A 113 7.54 -16.23 1.13
CA PHE A 113 7.20 -15.52 2.35
C PHE A 113 5.72 -15.18 2.33
N ARG A 114 4.97 -15.56 3.38
CA ARG A 114 3.50 -15.40 3.41
C ARG A 114 3.07 -14.03 3.96
N LEU A 115 3.89 -13.32 4.71
CA LEU A 115 3.60 -11.93 5.14
C LEU A 115 2.25 -11.76 5.89
N ARG A 116 1.79 -12.78 6.62
CA ARG A 116 0.51 -12.80 7.35
C ARG A 116 0.57 -12.14 8.71
N THR A 117 1.75 -12.05 9.30
CA THR A 117 2.00 -11.43 10.61
C THR A 117 3.02 -10.31 10.47
N LYS A 118 3.09 -9.41 11.46
CA LYS A 118 4.11 -8.36 11.50
C LYS A 118 5.52 -8.96 11.53
N GLU A 119 5.70 -10.05 12.29
CA GLU A 119 6.94 -10.83 12.32
C GLU A 119 7.35 -11.36 10.94
N GLU A 120 6.42 -11.98 10.20
CA GLU A 120 6.68 -12.47 8.84
C GLU A 120 7.03 -11.34 7.87
N CYS A 121 6.39 -10.17 8.03
CA CYS A 121 6.72 -8.98 7.24
C CYS A 121 8.12 -8.46 7.55
N HIS A 122 8.51 -8.44 8.83
CA HIS A 122 9.82 -7.98 9.27
C HIS A 122 10.93 -8.91 8.77
N ILE A 123 10.73 -10.22 8.88
CA ILE A 123 11.70 -11.22 8.41
C ILE A 123 11.90 -11.14 6.90
N TYR A 124 10.82 -10.95 6.14
CA TYR A 124 10.94 -10.70 4.70
C TYR A 124 11.63 -9.38 4.40
N HIS A 125 11.31 -8.32 5.14
CA HIS A 125 11.93 -7.00 4.98
C HIS A 125 13.44 -7.08 5.13
N ASP A 126 13.93 -7.63 6.24
CA ASP A 126 15.37 -7.83 6.49
C ASP A 126 16.02 -8.67 5.38
N ALA A 127 15.38 -9.80 5.04
CA ALA A 127 15.86 -10.69 3.99
C ALA A 127 15.92 -10.02 2.61
N SER A 128 15.00 -9.10 2.30
CA SER A 128 14.97 -8.37 1.03
C SER A 128 16.05 -7.28 0.93
N LEU A 129 16.55 -6.79 2.07
CA LEU A 129 17.65 -5.83 2.13
C LEU A 129 19.01 -6.53 2.07
N ASP A 130 19.09 -7.78 2.54
CA ASP A 130 20.32 -8.57 2.47
C ASP A 130 20.56 -9.13 1.06
N ARG A 131 21.53 -8.54 0.36
CA ARG A 131 21.96 -8.98 -0.98
C ARG A 131 22.59 -10.37 -1.00
N ASN A 132 23.03 -10.88 0.16
CA ASN A 132 23.68 -12.17 0.31
C ASN A 132 22.74 -13.25 0.86
N TRP A 133 21.45 -12.96 1.02
CA TRP A 133 20.48 -13.83 1.67
C TRP A 133 20.49 -15.28 1.15
N LYS A 134 20.45 -16.24 2.08
CA LYS A 134 20.50 -17.69 1.83
C LYS A 134 19.34 -18.42 2.51
N CYS A 135 19.08 -19.65 2.08
CA CYS A 135 18.03 -20.50 2.65
C CYS A 135 18.16 -20.65 4.19
N SER A 136 19.38 -20.80 4.68
CA SER A 136 19.69 -20.94 6.11
C SER A 136 19.31 -19.72 6.94
N ASP A 137 19.15 -18.56 6.31
CA ASP A 137 18.86 -17.29 6.99
C ASP A 137 17.36 -17.12 7.24
N LEU A 138 16.52 -18.04 6.72
CA LEU A 138 15.09 -18.07 7.00
C LEU A 138 14.84 -18.53 8.45
N LYS A 139 14.53 -17.60 9.34
CA LYS A 139 14.38 -17.89 10.77
C LYS A 139 13.09 -18.64 11.14
N LEU A 140 12.02 -18.55 10.33
CA LEU A 140 10.70 -19.14 10.63
C LEU A 140 10.58 -20.62 10.25
N GLU A 141 11.32 -21.05 9.24
CA GLU A 141 11.29 -22.43 8.74
C GLU A 141 12.73 -22.91 8.63
N ARG A 142 13.03 -24.09 9.18
CA ARG A 142 14.34 -24.73 9.03
C ARG A 142 14.49 -25.26 7.61
N VAL A 143 14.73 -24.35 6.67
CA VAL A 143 14.93 -24.64 5.24
C VAL A 143 16.41 -24.50 4.91
N THR A 144 16.91 -25.47 4.17
CA THR A 144 18.29 -25.56 3.72
C THR A 144 18.39 -25.41 2.20
N CYS A 145 19.62 -25.46 1.67
CA CYS A 145 19.82 -25.46 0.23
C CYS A 145 19.45 -26.79 -0.43
N ASP A 146 19.35 -27.87 0.33
CA ASP A 146 19.07 -29.21 -0.18
C ASP A 146 17.58 -29.41 -0.42
N ASP A 147 16.73 -28.77 0.40
CA ASP A 147 15.28 -28.78 0.24
C ASP A 147 14.81 -28.24 -1.11
N ASP A 148 13.73 -28.80 -1.65
CA ASP A 148 13.14 -28.39 -2.92
C ASP A 148 12.66 -26.95 -2.92
N GLY A 149 12.90 -26.25 -4.04
CA GLY A 149 12.49 -24.87 -4.22
C GLY A 149 11.02 -24.72 -4.58
N GLU A 150 10.51 -23.49 -4.52
CA GLU A 150 9.14 -23.19 -4.94
C GLU A 150 8.90 -23.51 -6.42
N ARG A 151 7.92 -24.38 -6.69
CA ARG A 151 7.50 -24.78 -8.04
C ARG A 151 7.03 -23.56 -8.85
N ALA A 152 7.51 -23.44 -10.10
CA ALA A 152 7.19 -22.31 -10.98
C ALA A 152 5.69 -22.08 -11.15
N SER A 153 4.89 -23.13 -11.37
CA SER A 153 3.44 -23.04 -11.54
C SER A 153 2.69 -22.56 -10.29
N ARG A 154 3.30 -22.65 -9.10
CA ARG A 154 2.68 -22.22 -7.85
C ARG A 154 2.93 -20.75 -7.52
N LYS A 155 3.86 -20.09 -8.20
CA LYS A 155 4.20 -18.66 -7.98
C LYS A 155 3.09 -17.69 -8.37
N VAL A 156 2.14 -18.14 -9.21
CA VAL A 156 0.95 -17.36 -9.56
C VAL A 156 0.00 -17.22 -8.36
N TYR A 157 -0.02 -18.20 -7.46
CA TYR A 157 -0.87 -18.21 -6.28
C TYR A 157 -0.22 -17.41 -5.15
N ARG A 158 -0.68 -16.18 -4.94
CA ARG A 158 -0.06 -15.24 -4.00
C ARG A 158 -0.89 -14.94 -2.76
N GLY A 159 -1.78 -15.86 -2.38
CA GLY A 159 -2.54 -15.77 -1.13
C GLY A 159 -3.69 -14.76 -1.10
N CYS A 160 -4.02 -14.12 -2.24
CA CYS A 160 -5.08 -13.12 -2.30
C CYS A 160 -6.48 -13.77 -2.14
N SER A 161 -7.27 -13.29 -1.19
CA SER A 161 -8.59 -13.86 -0.85
C SER A 161 -9.63 -13.76 -1.96
N ARG A 162 -9.48 -12.78 -2.87
CA ARG A 162 -10.42 -12.53 -3.96
C ARG A 162 -10.16 -13.38 -5.19
N SER A 163 -8.91 -13.75 -5.44
CA SER A 163 -8.53 -14.57 -6.59
C SER A 163 -7.14 -15.16 -6.35
N PRO A 164 -6.97 -16.48 -6.51
CA PRO A 164 -5.68 -17.12 -6.33
C PRO A 164 -4.59 -16.53 -7.24
N SER A 165 -4.92 -16.23 -8.50
CA SER A 165 -4.01 -15.66 -9.50
C SER A 165 -3.97 -14.12 -9.51
N CYS A 166 -4.48 -13.47 -8.47
CA CYS A 166 -4.54 -12.01 -8.41
C CYS A 166 -3.17 -11.37 -8.64
N GLY A 167 -3.09 -10.48 -9.64
CA GLY A 167 -1.88 -9.73 -10.00
C GLY A 167 -1.48 -8.61 -9.04
N GLY A 168 -2.30 -8.30 -8.03
CA GLY A 168 -2.06 -7.21 -7.08
C GLY A 168 -3.23 -6.25 -6.94
N CYS A 169 -4.39 -6.73 -6.47
CA CYS A 169 -5.54 -5.85 -6.25
C CYS A 169 -5.34 -4.91 -5.06
N THR A 170 -6.23 -3.92 -4.97
CA THR A 170 -6.31 -2.99 -3.83
C THR A 170 -6.68 -3.65 -2.52
N SER A 171 -6.83 -4.98 -2.40
CA SER A 171 -6.87 -5.67 -1.10
C SER A 171 -5.57 -6.39 -0.77
N CYS A 172 -4.70 -6.62 -1.76
CA CYS A 172 -3.54 -7.50 -1.65
C CYS A 172 -2.16 -6.78 -1.61
N VAL A 173 -2.08 -5.50 -1.98
CA VAL A 173 -0.82 -4.69 -1.96
C VAL A 173 -0.67 -3.81 -0.71
N CYS A 174 0.46 -3.86 -0.01
CA CYS A 174 0.80 -2.93 1.09
C CYS A 174 2.01 -2.09 0.67
N PHE A 175 1.83 -0.78 0.54
CA PHE A 175 2.92 0.20 0.35
C PHE A 175 3.19 0.92 1.69
N GLY A 176 3.75 0.22 2.68
CA GLY A 176 4.07 0.81 3.99
C GLY A 176 2.89 0.92 4.98
N CYS A 177 1.91 0.01 4.93
CA CYS A 177 0.91 -0.11 6.00
C CYS A 177 1.57 -0.39 7.37
N ASP A 178 0.85 -0.21 8.47
CA ASP A 178 1.39 -0.40 9.84
C ASP A 178 2.04 -1.77 10.09
N PHE A 179 1.70 -2.79 9.28
CA PHE A 179 2.35 -4.10 9.32
C PHE A 179 3.77 -4.11 8.71
N CYS A 180 4.04 -3.26 7.71
CA CYS A 180 5.33 -3.14 7.03
C CYS A 180 6.07 -1.83 7.37
N ARG A 181 5.48 -0.98 8.22
CA ARG A 181 6.13 0.20 8.79
C ARG A 181 6.90 -0.22 10.05
N PHE A 182 8.22 -0.28 9.93
CA PHE A 182 9.13 -0.58 11.03
C PHE A 182 9.78 0.74 11.48
N SER A 183 9.32 1.28 12.60
CA SER A 183 9.83 2.54 13.18
C SER A 183 11.27 2.42 13.70
N ASP A 184 11.68 1.20 13.97
CA ASP A 184 13.00 0.78 14.41
C ASP A 184 13.95 0.46 13.24
N CYS A 185 13.47 0.53 11.98
CA CYS A 185 14.31 0.31 10.80
C CYS A 185 14.81 1.63 10.20
N SER A 186 16.12 1.71 9.95
CA SER A 186 16.80 2.87 9.36
C SER A 186 16.93 2.83 7.84
N CYS A 187 16.34 1.85 7.14
CA CYS A 187 16.42 1.80 5.69
C CYS A 187 15.66 2.97 5.04
N GLN A 188 16.14 3.44 3.88
CA GLN A 188 15.56 4.61 3.20
C GLN A 188 14.05 4.46 2.97
N THR A 189 13.57 3.27 2.59
CA THR A 189 12.14 3.00 2.40
C THR A 189 11.32 3.21 3.67
N CYS A 190 11.80 2.73 4.82
CA CYS A 190 11.12 2.91 6.11
C CYS A 190 11.22 4.35 6.60
N VAL A 191 12.37 5.01 6.39
CA VAL A 191 12.58 6.42 6.73
C VAL A 191 11.67 7.31 5.89
N ASP A 192 11.66 7.16 4.56
CA ASP A 192 10.79 7.90 3.64
C ASP A 192 9.32 7.70 4.00
N PHE A 193 8.93 6.47 4.33
CA PHE A 193 7.56 6.21 4.74
C PHE A 193 7.23 6.94 6.04
N THR A 194 8.10 6.83 7.05
CA THR A 194 7.86 7.40 8.38
C THR A 194 7.86 8.92 8.33
N SER A 195 8.84 9.56 7.68
CA SER A 195 8.96 11.01 7.58
C SER A 195 7.81 11.66 6.82
N ASN A 196 7.38 11.06 5.69
CA ASN A 196 6.22 11.53 4.95
C ASN A 196 4.92 11.35 5.76
N SER A 197 4.87 10.35 6.64
CA SER A 197 3.73 10.07 7.49
C SER A 197 3.64 10.93 8.76
N SER A 198 4.78 11.48 9.21
CA SER A 198 4.94 12.27 10.44
C SER A 198 4.92 13.79 10.23
N SER A 199 4.72 14.25 8.98
CA SER A 199 4.54 15.68 8.68
C SER A 199 3.14 16.13 9.08
N ALA A 200 2.94 16.29 10.39
CA ALA A 200 1.79 16.92 11.03
C ALA A 200 1.95 18.46 11.07
#